data_AF-A0A7S7UJD5-F1
#
_entry.id   AF-A0A7S7UJD5-F1
#
_cell.length_a   1.000
_cell.length_b   1.000
_cell.length_c   1.000
_cell.angle_alpha   90.00
_cell.angle_beta   90.00
_cell.angle_gamma   90.00
#
_symmetry.space_group_name_H-M   'P 1'
#
loop_
_entity.id
_entity.type
_entity.pdbx_description
1 polymer ?
#
loop_
_entity_poly.entity_id
_entity_poly.type
_entity_poly.pdbx_seq_one_letter_code
_entity_poly.pdbx_strand_id
1 'polypeptide(L)'
;MFIGWCEPEGFRAQKSQADRLGWDYLLEGEPLRMKERPLDSQNDLPKFLIQVKATEGSQPPRIKLSALKHLVDADLPAAIVVMFFVKDGRTPIRTLLVPVDQKMIYDTLKRVRSEEAKGKRNIHRITILVPLDRAVELSPAGEGLAKALNGMLGGAPADYIAGKVDYRKTCGFDNRSIVGRFFVPGENAGEKIGQLFLGGPRTLKVTDLTIERRRFGIPLDNDRDEFREAVLELNVSSSMSTTVELSSEAGEWTSVELEMFVTPIFDGKLGPVRLANNFLEFLIDFPKAEANLTLNYDGERIVDLEEAVAIIEIGVILARPQKSITLRFKGKELKLEMAPGEGPFAHWIPAAPVLRRIVSAMVRAGRQTARRFKFADFVDWVDTHIEFLAVASTPGVNIIFNHWPDEIQLTSDDALLTPFSLECFGSCYTALIELPIVSSSRSEPEVTLIGGRPHIVSEVVRALNADTSDFVESAVERSNKDRGSKRPAFFAEGFSNWDKVMLSIS
;
A
#
# COMPACT_ATOMS: atom_id res chain seq x y z
N MET A 1 54.09 20.28 27.70
CA MET A 1 54.44 19.99 26.30
C MET A 1 53.23 20.20 25.39
N PHE A 2 52.18 19.38 25.43
CA PHE A 2 51.01 19.52 24.53
C PHE A 2 50.37 20.92 24.49
N ILE A 3 50.20 21.60 25.65
CA ILE A 3 49.68 22.98 25.70
C ILE A 3 50.50 23.93 24.82
N GLY A 4 51.82 23.77 24.80
CA GLY A 4 52.73 24.61 24.00
C GLY A 4 52.60 24.39 22.49
N TRP A 5 51.91 23.34 22.04
CA TRP A 5 51.60 23.10 20.63
C TRP A 5 50.31 23.79 20.19
N CYS A 6 49.39 24.05 21.13
CA CYS A 6 48.03 24.47 20.80
C CYS A 6 47.97 25.92 20.29
N GLU A 7 48.67 26.84 20.96
CA GLU A 7 48.65 28.27 20.59
C GLU A 7 49.28 28.55 19.21
N PRO A 8 50.46 27.99 18.85
CA PRO A 8 51.01 28.13 17.49
C PRO A 8 50.11 27.56 16.38
N GLU A 9 49.25 26.60 16.73
CA GLU A 9 48.31 25.94 15.82
C GLU A 9 46.92 26.60 15.85
N GLY A 10 46.77 27.77 16.51
CA GLY A 10 45.53 28.55 16.51
C GLY A 10 44.43 28.03 17.45
N PHE A 11 44.80 27.32 18.52
CA PHE A 11 43.88 26.83 19.53
C PHE A 11 44.16 27.37 20.92
N ARG A 12 43.09 27.71 21.64
CA ARG A 12 43.13 27.92 23.08
C ARG A 12 42.85 26.60 23.78
N ALA A 13 43.77 26.18 24.65
CA ALA A 13 43.67 24.92 25.37
C ALA A 13 43.22 25.12 26.82
N GLN A 14 42.12 24.48 27.20
CA GLN A 14 41.65 24.41 28.59
C GLN A 14 41.87 23.00 29.13
N LYS A 15 42.63 22.88 30.22
CA LYS A 15 42.88 21.59 30.88
C LYS A 15 41.67 21.15 31.70
N SER A 16 41.32 19.86 31.66
CA SER A 16 40.29 19.30 32.54
C SER A 16 40.74 19.39 34.01
N GLN A 17 39.84 19.88 34.87
CA GLN A 17 40.12 20.00 36.32
C GLN A 17 39.95 18.65 37.06
N ALA A 18 39.23 17.70 36.46
CA ALA A 18 38.96 16.39 37.04
C ALA A 18 39.22 15.27 36.03
N ASP A 19 39.98 14.25 36.45
CA ASP A 19 40.29 13.03 35.68
C ASP A 19 39.08 12.08 35.52
N ARG A 20 37.86 12.65 35.57
CA ARG A 20 36.59 11.92 35.45
C ARG A 20 35.93 12.09 34.09
N LEU A 21 36.37 13.07 33.29
CA LEU A 21 35.71 13.43 32.04
C LEU A 21 36.21 12.62 30.82
N GLY A 22 37.28 11.83 30.98
CA GLY A 22 37.82 10.97 29.92
C GLY A 22 38.60 11.71 28.82
N TRP A 23 38.88 13.01 29.02
CA TRP A 23 39.73 13.86 28.19
C TRP A 23 40.62 14.76 29.08
N ASP A 24 41.76 15.17 28.55
CA ASP A 24 42.75 16.01 29.26
C ASP A 24 42.62 17.49 28.89
N TYR A 25 42.27 17.80 27.64
CA TYR A 25 42.13 19.17 27.13
C TYR A 25 40.86 19.37 26.29
N LEU A 26 40.23 20.54 26.44
CA LEU A 26 39.29 21.11 25.48
C LEU A 26 40.05 22.15 24.66
N LEU A 27 40.08 21.98 23.34
CA LEU A 27 40.64 22.94 22.41
C LEU A 27 39.52 23.74 21.77
N GLU A 28 39.62 25.06 21.81
CA GLU A 28 38.73 25.98 21.10
C GLU A 28 39.54 26.71 20.03
N GLY A 29 39.10 26.62 18.77
CA GLY A 29 39.71 27.38 17.68
C GLY A 29 39.50 28.88 17.84
N GLU A 30 40.23 29.68 17.07
CA GLU A 30 39.96 31.12 16.99
C GLU A 30 38.76 31.42 16.06
N PRO A 31 37.89 32.39 16.42
CA PRO A 31 36.73 32.72 15.60
C PRO A 31 37.14 33.39 14.30
N LEU A 32 36.90 32.73 13.16
CA LEU A 32 37.04 33.31 11.83
C LEU A 32 35.80 34.14 11.49
N ARG A 33 35.91 35.46 11.60
CA ARG A 33 34.82 36.39 11.28
C ARG A 33 34.80 36.74 9.81
N MET A 34 33.74 36.35 9.11
CA MET A 34 33.46 36.73 7.73
C MET A 34 32.69 38.06 7.68
N LYS A 35 33.13 39.00 6.84
CA LYS A 35 32.45 40.30 6.68
C LYS A 35 31.10 40.20 5.96
N GLU A 36 30.91 39.15 5.18
CA GLU A 36 29.76 38.95 4.28
C GLU A 36 28.57 38.25 4.95
N ARG A 37 28.71 37.78 6.20
CA ARG A 37 27.63 37.16 6.98
C ARG A 37 27.34 37.98 8.24
N PRO A 38 26.08 38.13 8.65
CA PRO A 38 25.74 38.70 9.97
C PRO A 38 26.44 37.95 11.11
N LEU A 39 26.87 38.66 12.15
CA LEU A 39 27.67 38.08 13.26
C LEU A 39 26.91 37.00 14.05
N ASP A 40 25.60 37.18 14.22
CA ASP A 40 24.68 36.23 14.87
C ASP A 40 24.48 34.93 14.08
N SER A 41 24.87 34.93 12.81
CA SER A 41 24.81 33.78 11.91
C SER A 41 26.17 33.08 11.75
N GLN A 42 27.22 33.46 12.48
CA GLN A 42 28.58 32.91 12.37
C GLN A 42 28.94 32.04 13.58
N ASN A 43 28.22 30.93 13.76
CA ASN A 43 28.33 30.05 14.93
C ASN A 43 29.27 28.84 14.72
N ASP A 44 30.21 28.95 13.78
CA ASP A 44 30.99 27.83 13.24
C ASP A 44 32.32 27.60 13.99
N LEU A 45 32.39 27.93 15.29
CA LEU A 45 33.63 27.82 16.06
C LEU A 45 33.98 26.35 16.37
N PRO A 46 35.09 25.79 15.83
CA PRO A 46 35.42 24.39 16.06
C PRO A 46 35.95 24.18 17.48
N LYS A 47 35.45 23.12 18.14
CA LYS A 47 35.88 22.70 19.47
C LYS A 47 36.22 21.21 19.47
N PHE A 48 37.29 20.83 20.16
CA PHE A 48 37.79 19.45 20.17
C PHE A 48 38.11 18.98 21.60
N LEU A 49 37.72 17.75 21.93
CA LEU A 49 38.14 17.08 23.16
C LEU A 49 39.36 16.20 22.90
N ILE A 50 40.45 16.44 23.63
CA ILE A 50 41.72 15.74 23.43
C ILE A 50 42.09 14.95 24.68
N GLN A 51 42.32 13.65 24.50
CA GLN A 51 43.01 12.81 25.48
C GLN A 51 44.47 12.64 25.06
N VAL A 52 45.40 12.93 25.95
CA VAL A 52 46.83 12.73 25.71
C VAL A 52 47.29 11.42 26.36
N LYS A 53 48.10 10.66 25.64
CA LYS A 53 48.81 9.48 26.15
C LYS A 53 50.27 9.57 25.74
N ALA A 54 51.15 9.30 26.70
CA ALA A 54 52.58 9.18 26.46
C ALA A 54 53.01 7.74 26.75
N THR A 55 53.93 7.21 25.95
CA THR A 55 54.51 5.88 26.16
C THR A 55 55.97 5.84 25.72
N GLU A 56 56.76 5.00 26.40
CA GLU A 56 58.11 4.67 25.96
C GLU A 56 58.07 3.52 24.95
N GLY A 57 58.93 3.56 23.94
CA GLY A 57 59.02 2.54 22.89
C GLY A 57 57.99 2.71 21.78
N SER A 58 57.66 1.64 21.07
CA SER A 58 56.78 1.66 19.87
C SER A 58 55.39 1.04 20.09
N GLN A 59 55.11 0.52 21.29
CA GLN A 59 53.87 -0.19 21.58
C GLN A 59 52.71 0.81 21.79
N PRO A 60 51.51 0.54 21.26
CA PRO A 60 50.34 1.38 21.51
C PRO A 60 50.05 1.50 23.01
N PRO A 61 49.76 2.71 23.53
CA PRO A 61 49.40 2.87 24.93
C PRO A 61 48.03 2.24 25.22
N ARG A 62 47.80 1.94 26.50
CA ARG A 62 46.49 1.48 26.98
C ARG A 62 45.61 2.66 27.39
N ILE A 63 44.32 2.57 27.09
CA ILE A 63 43.28 3.51 27.55
C ILE A 63 42.18 2.74 28.28
N LYS A 64 41.63 3.34 29.35
CA LYS A 64 40.47 2.79 30.05
C LYS A 64 39.24 2.84 29.13
N LEU A 65 38.46 1.78 29.10
CA LEU A 65 37.23 1.70 28.29
C LEU A 65 36.22 2.78 28.71
N SER A 66 36.16 3.14 30.00
CA SER A 66 35.32 4.25 30.47
C SER A 66 35.74 5.60 29.87
N ALA A 67 37.04 5.90 29.80
CA ALA A 67 37.54 7.15 29.22
C ALA A 67 37.22 7.21 27.72
N LEU A 68 37.44 6.11 27.00
CA LEU A 68 37.08 6.04 25.59
C LEU A 68 35.57 6.16 25.38
N LYS A 69 34.76 5.55 26.25
CA LYS A 69 33.30 5.71 26.22
C LYS A 69 32.90 7.17 26.41
N HIS A 70 33.53 7.92 27.32
CA HIS A 70 33.26 9.35 27.47
C HIS A 70 33.58 10.17 26.21
N LEU A 71 34.69 9.89 25.52
CA LEU A 71 35.02 10.54 24.25
C LEU A 71 33.99 10.23 23.14
N VAL A 72 33.46 9.01 23.14
CA VAL A 72 32.38 8.58 22.23
C VAL A 72 31.04 9.22 22.59
N ASP A 73 30.69 9.27 23.88
CA ASP A 73 29.44 9.84 24.39
C ASP A 73 29.40 11.38 24.28
N ALA A 74 30.55 12.05 24.19
CA ALA A 74 30.60 13.48 23.98
C ALA A 74 30.13 13.85 22.57
N ASP A 75 29.35 14.92 22.44
CA ASP A 75 28.87 15.39 21.14
C ASP A 75 29.98 16.10 20.34
N LEU A 76 30.94 16.71 21.04
CA LEU A 76 32.07 17.38 20.41
C LEU A 76 32.99 16.39 19.65
N PRO A 77 33.63 16.84 18.56
CA PRO A 77 34.79 16.18 17.97
C PRO A 77 35.82 15.79 19.03
N ALA A 78 36.34 14.57 18.95
CA ALA A 78 37.28 14.07 19.94
C ALA A 78 38.44 13.29 19.29
N ALA A 79 39.63 13.39 19.87
CA ALA A 79 40.81 12.68 19.41
C ALA A 79 41.71 12.25 20.58
N ILE A 80 42.56 11.27 20.33
CA ILE A 80 43.60 10.81 21.25
C ILE A 80 44.95 11.18 20.65
N VAL A 81 45.74 12.00 21.35
CA VAL A 81 47.11 12.31 20.95
C VAL A 81 48.05 11.35 21.68
N VAL A 82 48.78 10.55 20.91
CA VAL A 82 49.76 9.58 21.41
C VAL A 82 51.16 10.07 21.11
N MET A 83 51.96 10.26 22.16
CA MET A 83 53.36 10.68 22.09
C MET A 83 54.27 9.51 22.46
N PHE A 84 55.18 9.15 21.55
CA PHE A 84 56.16 8.10 21.76
C PHE A 84 57.50 8.72 22.13
N PHE A 85 58.10 8.23 23.21
CA PHE A 85 59.39 8.69 23.71
C PHE A 85 60.43 7.56 23.62
N VAL A 86 61.67 7.94 23.40
CA VAL A 86 62.80 7.10 23.77
C VAL A 86 62.95 7.13 25.29
N LYS A 87 63.52 6.07 25.86
CA LYS A 87 63.79 5.98 27.29
C LYS A 87 64.62 7.20 27.74
N ASP A 88 64.18 7.86 28.80
CA ASP A 88 64.77 9.09 29.37
C ASP A 88 64.76 10.32 28.42
N GLY A 89 64.11 10.23 27.26
CA GLY A 89 63.95 11.32 26.32
C GLY A 89 62.90 12.34 26.77
N ARG A 90 63.22 13.63 26.61
CA ARG A 90 62.27 14.73 26.94
C ARG A 90 61.42 15.17 25.75
N THR A 91 61.78 14.78 24.53
CA THR A 91 61.08 15.14 23.30
C THR A 91 60.51 13.87 22.67
N PRO A 92 59.25 13.88 22.21
CA PRO A 92 58.69 12.70 21.55
C PRO A 92 59.43 12.46 20.23
N ILE A 93 59.69 11.19 19.91
CA ILE A 93 60.24 10.79 18.62
C ILE A 93 59.17 10.62 17.55
N ARG A 94 57.92 10.46 17.98
CA ARG A 94 56.77 10.26 17.11
C ARG A 94 55.51 10.72 17.82
N THR A 95 54.64 11.40 17.09
CA THR A 95 53.37 11.90 17.61
C THR A 95 52.27 11.48 16.66
N LEU A 96 51.22 10.86 17.20
CA LEU A 96 50.07 10.38 16.44
C LEU A 96 48.79 11.00 16.98
N LEU A 97 47.91 11.43 16.09
CA LEU A 97 46.56 11.86 16.41
C LEU A 97 45.58 10.80 15.93
N VAL A 98 44.87 10.18 16.87
CA VAL A 98 43.88 9.14 16.59
C VAL A 98 42.49 9.75 16.69
N PRO A 99 41.74 9.89 15.59
CA PRO A 99 40.39 10.43 15.62
C PRO A 99 39.42 9.46 16.32
N VAL A 100 38.48 10.00 17.10
CA VAL A 100 37.29 9.27 17.56
C VAL A 100 36.26 9.27 16.43
N ASP A 101 36.57 8.51 15.39
CA ASP A 101 35.76 8.37 14.18
C ASP A 101 34.65 7.33 14.34
N GLN A 102 33.84 7.14 13.28
CA GLN A 102 32.76 6.16 13.25
C GLN A 102 33.22 4.75 13.64
N LYS A 103 34.38 4.30 13.16
CA LYS A 103 34.91 2.98 13.49
C LYS A 103 35.30 2.87 14.97
N MET A 104 35.92 3.90 15.55
CA MET A 104 36.23 3.94 16.98
C MET A 104 34.94 3.95 17.83
N ILE A 105 33.92 4.70 17.40
CA ILE A 105 32.60 4.71 18.04
C ILE A 105 31.99 3.30 18.03
N TYR A 106 31.95 2.65 16.86
CA TYR A 106 31.43 1.29 16.69
C TYR A 106 32.16 0.28 17.60
N ASP A 107 33.50 0.23 17.50
CA ASP A 107 34.31 -0.74 18.23
C ASP A 107 34.19 -0.53 19.76
N THR A 108 34.15 0.72 20.21
CA THR A 108 33.98 1.07 21.62
C THR A 108 32.62 0.66 22.15
N LEU A 109 31.52 1.03 21.46
CA LEU A 109 30.16 0.72 21.91
C LEU A 109 29.89 -0.79 21.86
N LYS A 110 30.39 -1.49 20.83
CA LYS A 110 30.33 -2.95 20.75
C LYS A 110 31.08 -3.60 21.90
N ARG A 111 32.26 -3.09 22.27
CA ARG A 111 33.02 -3.59 23.42
C ARG A 111 32.30 -3.34 24.74
N VAL A 112 31.75 -2.14 24.95
CA VAL A 112 30.95 -1.83 26.15
C VAL A 112 29.76 -2.79 26.27
N ARG A 113 28.99 -2.95 25.19
CA ARG A 113 27.84 -3.89 25.14
C ARG A 113 28.27 -5.33 25.45
N SER A 114 29.39 -5.77 24.87
CA SER A 114 29.94 -7.12 25.08
C SER A 114 30.38 -7.37 26.52
N GLU A 115 30.96 -6.38 27.19
CA GLU A 115 31.40 -6.53 28.58
C GLU A 115 30.21 -6.47 29.55
N GLU A 116 29.20 -5.65 29.27
CA GLU A 116 27.95 -5.66 30.04
C GLU A 116 27.22 -7.00 29.93
N ALA A 117 27.15 -7.59 28.72
CA ALA A 117 26.56 -8.91 28.51
C ALA A 117 27.28 -10.03 29.29
N LYS A 118 28.57 -9.84 29.62
CA LYS A 118 29.35 -10.75 30.50
C LYS A 118 29.19 -10.43 31.99
N GLY A 119 28.28 -9.53 32.36
CA GLY A 119 28.08 -9.05 33.73
C GLY A 119 29.13 -8.04 34.23
N LYS A 120 30.05 -7.58 33.36
CA LYS A 120 31.14 -6.66 33.74
C LYS A 120 30.75 -5.21 33.52
N ARG A 121 30.04 -4.64 34.50
CA ARG A 121 29.64 -3.21 34.48
C ARG A 121 30.75 -2.23 34.85
N ASN A 122 31.81 -2.70 35.51
CA ASN A 122 32.94 -1.86 35.94
C ASN A 122 33.92 -1.56 34.77
N ILE A 123 33.43 -0.93 33.70
CA ILE A 123 34.21 -0.64 32.49
C ILE A 123 35.42 0.27 32.74
N HIS A 124 35.46 1.00 33.86
CA HIS A 124 36.62 1.80 34.28
C HIS A 124 37.85 0.97 34.67
N ARG A 125 37.68 -0.32 34.96
CA ARG A 125 38.77 -1.27 35.24
C ARG A 125 39.26 -2.00 33.98
N ILE A 126 38.53 -1.86 32.88
CA ILE A 126 38.86 -2.52 31.61
C ILE A 126 39.72 -1.57 30.80
N THR A 127 40.87 -2.04 30.33
CA THR A 127 41.77 -1.27 29.47
C THR A 127 41.88 -1.92 28.11
N ILE A 128 41.91 -1.11 27.05
CA ILE A 128 42.17 -1.56 25.68
C ILE A 128 43.37 -0.82 25.11
N LEU A 129 43.99 -1.34 24.05
CA LEU A 129 45.03 -0.64 23.31
C LEU A 129 44.40 0.48 22.46
N VAL A 130 45.06 1.64 22.39
CA VAL A 130 44.65 2.69 21.45
C VAL A 130 44.90 2.19 20.02
N PRO A 131 43.89 2.16 19.14
CA PRO A 131 44.05 1.66 17.78
C PRO A 131 44.78 2.72 16.93
N LEU A 132 46.00 2.39 16.48
CA LEU A 132 46.86 3.34 15.75
C LEU A 132 46.72 3.24 14.23
N ASP A 133 45.92 2.31 13.72
CA ASP A 133 45.79 1.98 12.29
C ASP A 133 45.29 3.15 11.43
N ARG A 134 44.50 4.05 12.03
CA ARG A 134 43.94 5.25 11.37
C ARG A 134 44.48 6.56 11.94
N ALA A 135 45.62 6.49 12.61
CA ALA A 135 46.23 7.67 13.20
C ALA A 135 46.85 8.57 12.13
N VAL A 136 46.72 9.88 12.32
CA VAL A 136 47.42 10.89 11.54
C VAL A 136 48.73 11.23 12.25
N GLU A 137 49.86 11.14 11.54
CA GLU A 137 51.15 11.50 12.10
C GLU A 137 51.32 13.02 12.17
N LEU A 138 51.73 13.51 13.33
CA LEU A 138 52.10 14.90 13.59
C LEU A 138 53.61 14.98 13.74
N SER A 139 54.16 16.19 13.58
CA SER A 139 55.57 16.36 13.92
C SER A 139 55.83 16.11 15.41
N PRO A 140 57.08 15.79 15.79
CA PRO A 140 57.52 15.76 17.19
C PRO A 140 57.21 17.02 18.00
N ALA A 141 57.18 18.19 17.35
CA ALA A 141 56.91 19.47 17.99
C ALA A 141 55.44 19.91 17.90
N GLY A 142 54.56 19.05 17.36
CA GLY A 142 53.12 19.28 17.29
C GLY A 142 52.65 20.00 16.02
N GLU A 143 53.55 20.30 15.09
CA GLU A 143 53.19 20.94 13.82
C GLU A 143 52.21 20.06 13.03
N GLY A 144 51.16 20.69 12.49
CA GLY A 144 50.11 20.02 11.71
C GLY A 144 48.88 19.61 12.53
N LEU A 145 48.83 19.91 13.82
CA LEU A 145 47.69 19.65 14.71
C LEU A 145 46.39 20.27 14.17
N ALA A 146 46.43 21.54 13.72
CA ALA A 146 45.28 22.23 13.16
C ALA A 146 44.77 21.57 11.88
N LYS A 147 45.69 21.19 10.99
CA LYS A 147 45.34 20.48 9.76
C LYS A 147 44.68 19.14 10.07
N ALA A 148 45.22 18.39 11.03
CA ALA A 148 44.68 17.09 11.42
C ALA A 148 43.29 17.21 12.07
N LEU A 149 43.12 18.11 13.05
CA LEU A 149 41.84 18.31 13.74
C LEU A 149 40.74 18.86 12.82
N ASN A 150 41.05 19.87 12.01
CA ASN A 150 40.08 20.39 11.05
C ASN A 150 39.77 19.37 9.94
N GLY A 151 40.77 18.58 9.53
CA GLY A 151 40.59 17.49 8.58
C GLY A 151 39.61 16.41 9.07
N MET A 152 39.53 16.17 10.38
CA MET A 152 38.54 15.23 10.95
C MET A 152 37.10 15.70 10.79
N LEU A 153 36.86 17.02 10.75
CA LEU A 153 35.51 17.56 10.62
C LEU A 153 34.94 17.31 9.22
N GLY A 154 35.79 17.38 8.19
CA GLY A 154 35.40 17.15 6.78
C GLY A 154 34.40 18.19 6.23
N GLY A 155 34.13 19.27 6.96
CA GLY A 155 33.08 20.24 6.65
C GLY A 155 32.79 21.16 7.83
N ALA A 156 31.56 21.66 7.93
CA ALA A 156 31.14 22.52 9.04
C ALA A 156 31.10 21.74 10.36
N PRO A 157 31.51 22.33 11.50
CA PRO A 157 31.49 21.64 12.81
C PRO A 157 30.10 21.13 13.21
N ALA A 158 29.04 21.86 12.88
CA ALA A 158 27.66 21.47 13.18
C ALA A 158 27.27 20.17 12.47
N ASP A 159 27.66 20.00 11.21
CA ASP A 159 27.37 18.79 10.42
C ASP A 159 28.08 17.56 11.01
N TYR A 160 29.35 17.73 11.40
CA TYR A 160 30.09 16.67 12.09
C TYR A 160 29.41 16.27 13.40
N ILE A 161 29.01 17.24 14.23
CA ILE A 161 28.35 16.96 15.52
C ILE A 161 27.03 16.22 15.28
N ALA A 162 26.19 16.69 14.35
CA ALA A 162 24.93 16.05 14.00
C ALA A 162 25.16 14.61 13.52
N GLY A 163 26.11 14.40 12.61
CA GLY A 163 26.47 13.09 12.09
C GLY A 163 27.03 12.15 13.16
N LYS A 164 27.87 12.64 14.08
CA LYS A 164 28.41 11.85 15.20
C LYS A 164 27.30 11.44 16.17
N VAL A 165 26.40 12.35 16.52
CA VAL A 165 25.27 12.09 17.42
C VAL A 165 24.32 11.05 16.82
N ASP A 166 23.98 11.20 15.53
CA ASP A 166 23.13 10.25 14.82
C ASP A 166 23.79 8.87 14.76
N TYR A 167 25.03 8.80 14.27
CA TYR A 167 25.77 7.55 14.17
C TYR A 167 25.93 6.86 15.54
N ARG A 168 26.20 7.61 16.62
CA ARG A 168 26.27 7.06 17.97
C ARG A 168 24.94 6.44 18.43
N LYS A 169 23.80 7.01 18.01
CA LYS A 169 22.46 6.49 18.36
C LYS A 169 22.11 5.25 17.53
N THR A 170 22.46 5.24 16.25
CA THR A 170 21.99 4.23 15.30
C THR A 170 22.97 3.05 15.12
N CYS A 171 24.27 3.24 15.35
CA CYS A 171 25.25 2.20 15.05
C CYS A 171 25.04 0.92 15.89
N GLY A 172 25.09 -0.23 15.22
CA GLY A 172 24.85 -1.54 15.81
C GLY A 172 23.37 -1.95 15.83
N PHE A 173 22.43 -1.09 15.45
CA PHE A 173 21.05 -1.50 15.24
C PHE A 173 20.83 -1.87 13.77
N ASP A 174 21.32 -3.06 13.38
CA ASP A 174 21.23 -3.56 12.01
C ASP A 174 19.82 -4.12 11.70
N ASN A 175 19.60 -4.59 10.46
CA ASN A 175 18.41 -5.36 10.11
C ASN A 175 18.31 -6.59 11.04
N ARG A 176 17.24 -6.69 11.85
CA ARG A 176 17.01 -7.65 12.97
C ARG A 176 17.52 -7.20 14.35
N SER A 177 17.60 -5.89 14.58
CA SER A 177 17.91 -5.30 15.89
C SER A 177 16.79 -5.47 16.93
N ILE A 178 15.59 -5.89 16.53
CA ILE A 178 14.49 -6.22 17.44
C ILE A 178 14.09 -7.67 17.19
N VAL A 179 14.02 -8.47 18.26
CA VAL A 179 13.62 -9.87 18.21
C VAL A 179 12.46 -10.10 19.16
N GLY A 180 11.30 -10.43 18.60
CA GLY A 180 10.12 -10.86 19.35
C GLY A 180 10.09 -12.39 19.50
N ARG A 181 9.74 -12.88 20.69
CA ARG A 181 9.33 -14.27 20.91
C ARG A 181 8.00 -14.26 21.66
N PHE A 182 7.09 -15.14 21.29
CA PHE A 182 5.77 -15.25 21.90
C PHE A 182 5.28 -16.69 21.78
N PHE A 183 4.25 -17.02 22.56
CA PHE A 183 3.56 -18.29 22.52
C PHE A 183 2.15 -18.13 21.93
N VAL A 184 1.79 -19.04 21.02
CA VAL A 184 0.44 -19.14 20.46
C VAL A 184 -0.21 -20.40 21.03
N PRO A 185 -1.28 -20.29 21.83
CA PRO A 185 -1.89 -21.46 22.47
C PRO A 185 -2.64 -22.36 21.47
N GLY A 186 -2.51 -23.67 21.66
CA GLY A 186 -3.26 -24.73 20.94
C GLY A 186 -2.49 -25.42 19.81
N GLU A 187 -2.91 -26.63 19.45
CA GLU A 187 -2.27 -27.46 18.40
C GLU A 187 -2.38 -26.85 17.00
N ASN A 188 -3.34 -25.94 16.78
CA ASN A 188 -3.53 -25.21 15.53
C ASN A 188 -2.78 -23.86 15.47
N ALA A 189 -1.69 -23.72 16.24
CA ALA A 189 -0.89 -22.49 16.28
C ALA A 189 -0.44 -22.02 14.88
N GLY A 190 0.04 -22.95 14.03
CA GLY A 190 0.44 -22.63 12.65
C GLY A 190 -0.69 -22.07 11.80
N GLU A 191 -1.91 -22.62 11.92
CA GLU A 191 -3.10 -22.12 11.22
C GLU A 191 -3.47 -20.71 11.71
N LYS A 192 -3.47 -20.49 13.03
CA LYS A 192 -3.75 -19.19 13.66
C LYS A 192 -2.76 -18.11 13.20
N ILE A 193 -1.47 -18.44 13.14
CA ILE A 193 -0.44 -17.52 12.63
C ILE A 193 -0.66 -17.28 11.13
N GLY A 194 -0.93 -18.34 10.36
CA GLY A 194 -1.23 -18.26 8.94
C GLY A 194 -2.36 -17.28 8.63
N GLN A 195 -3.41 -17.24 9.44
CA GLN A 195 -4.52 -16.30 9.25
C GLN A 195 -4.08 -14.84 9.23
N LEU A 196 -3.03 -14.45 9.98
CA LEU A 196 -2.50 -13.07 9.95
C LEU A 196 -1.99 -12.67 8.56
N PHE A 197 -1.60 -13.63 7.71
CA PHE A 197 -1.08 -13.40 6.36
C PHE A 197 -2.16 -13.21 5.28
N LEU A 198 -3.43 -13.33 5.64
CA LEU A 198 -4.56 -13.19 4.70
C LEU A 198 -4.98 -11.72 4.49
N GLY A 199 -4.16 -10.74 4.89
CA GLY A 199 -4.48 -9.31 4.81
C GLY A 199 -5.54 -8.87 5.83
N GLY A 200 -6.15 -7.69 5.64
CA GLY A 200 -7.26 -7.18 6.46
C GLY A 200 -6.94 -6.95 7.96
N PRO A 201 -7.90 -6.44 8.75
CA PRO A 201 -7.75 -6.24 10.18
C PRO A 201 -7.83 -7.59 10.91
N ARG A 202 -6.71 -8.32 10.92
CA ARG A 202 -6.60 -9.62 11.59
C ARG A 202 -5.68 -9.51 12.78
N THR A 203 -6.18 -10.02 13.92
CA THR A 203 -5.44 -9.98 15.18
C THR A 203 -5.30 -11.39 15.76
N LEU A 204 -4.21 -11.62 16.47
CA LEU A 204 -3.93 -12.87 17.15
C LEU A 204 -3.53 -12.60 18.59
N LYS A 205 -4.28 -13.15 19.54
CA LYS A 205 -3.89 -13.15 20.96
C LYS A 205 -2.74 -14.11 21.17
N VAL A 206 -1.69 -13.63 21.84
CA VAL A 206 -0.50 -14.40 22.18
C VAL A 206 -0.15 -14.22 23.66
N THR A 207 0.57 -15.17 24.22
CA THR A 207 1.09 -15.09 25.59
C THR A 207 2.61 -15.05 25.60
N ASP A 208 3.18 -14.65 26.75
CA ASP A 208 4.62 -14.69 27.00
C ASP A 208 5.44 -13.97 25.92
N LEU A 209 5.00 -12.77 25.52
CA LEU A 209 5.69 -11.95 24.55
C LEU A 209 6.92 -11.33 25.19
N THR A 210 8.09 -11.67 24.67
CA THR A 210 9.38 -11.03 24.97
C THR A 210 9.86 -10.26 23.77
N ILE A 211 10.25 -8.99 23.94
CA ILE A 211 10.85 -8.15 22.91
C ILE A 211 12.27 -7.82 23.32
N GLU A 212 13.26 -8.36 22.62
CA GLU A 212 14.68 -8.09 22.85
C GLU A 212 15.20 -7.05 21.86
N ARG A 213 15.87 -6.01 22.38
CA ARG A 213 16.61 -5.04 21.55
C ARG A 213 18.08 -5.46 21.51
N ARG A 214 18.56 -5.79 20.31
CA ARG A 214 19.91 -6.29 20.04
C ARG A 214 20.73 -5.24 19.34
N ARG A 215 21.60 -4.58 20.12
CA ARG A 215 22.66 -3.72 19.59
C ARG A 215 23.92 -4.54 19.32
N PHE A 216 24.47 -4.45 18.12
CA PHE A 216 25.57 -5.26 17.59
C PHE A 216 25.27 -6.77 17.60
N GLY A 217 23.99 -7.15 17.54
CA GLY A 217 23.54 -8.53 17.70
C GLY A 217 23.65 -9.07 19.13
N ILE A 218 23.97 -8.24 20.12
CA ILE A 218 24.19 -8.64 21.52
C ILE A 218 22.95 -8.31 22.36
N PRO A 219 22.21 -9.33 22.84
CA PRO A 219 21.09 -9.12 23.76
C PRO A 219 21.59 -8.71 25.15
N LEU A 220 20.77 -7.95 25.88
CA LEU A 220 20.98 -7.69 27.31
C LEU A 220 19.68 -7.90 28.08
N ASP A 221 19.77 -8.42 29.30
CA ASP A 221 18.62 -8.67 30.16
C ASP A 221 17.90 -7.39 30.61
N ASN A 222 18.60 -6.26 30.67
CA ASN A 222 18.02 -4.95 31.00
C ASN A 222 17.53 -4.18 29.75
N ASP A 223 17.54 -4.80 28.58
CA ASP A 223 17.12 -4.21 27.31
C ASP A 223 16.11 -5.14 26.60
N ARG A 224 15.16 -5.63 27.41
CA ARG A 224 14.05 -6.48 26.99
C ARG A 224 12.76 -6.05 27.68
N ASP A 225 11.66 -6.14 26.95
CA ASP A 225 10.32 -5.98 27.50
C ASP A 225 9.65 -7.34 27.58
N GLU A 226 8.86 -7.56 28.62
CA GLU A 226 8.12 -8.80 28.86
C GLU A 226 6.64 -8.50 29.10
N PHE A 227 5.78 -9.19 28.37
CA PHE A 227 4.33 -9.07 28.47
C PHE A 227 3.72 -10.46 28.61
N ARG A 228 2.85 -10.64 29.61
CA ARG A 228 2.14 -11.92 29.82
C ARG A 228 1.16 -12.22 28.70
N GLU A 229 0.49 -11.19 28.22
CA GLU A 229 -0.50 -11.25 27.15
C GLU A 229 -0.27 -10.10 26.19
N ALA A 230 -0.47 -10.35 24.90
CA ALA A 230 -0.39 -9.36 23.84
C ALA A 230 -1.32 -9.70 22.68
N VAL A 231 -1.55 -8.70 21.83
CA VAL A 231 -2.28 -8.87 20.56
C VAL A 231 -1.31 -8.55 19.43
N LEU A 232 -1.11 -9.52 18.53
CA LEU A 232 -0.37 -9.33 17.30
C LEU A 232 -1.31 -8.89 16.19
N GLU A 233 -0.90 -7.89 15.45
CA GLU A 233 -1.53 -7.42 14.23
C GLU A 233 -0.45 -7.32 13.15
N LEU A 234 -0.78 -7.72 11.93
CA LEU A 234 0.15 -7.71 10.82
C LEU A 234 -0.45 -6.95 9.63
N ASN A 235 0.23 -5.88 9.23
CA ASN A 235 -0.08 -5.18 7.98
C ASN A 235 0.55 -5.92 6.82
N VAL A 236 -0.23 -6.78 6.17
CA VAL A 236 0.23 -7.62 5.05
C VAL A 236 -0.13 -6.94 3.75
N SER A 237 0.89 -6.66 2.94
CA SER A 237 0.69 -6.25 1.56
C SER A 237 0.28 -7.45 0.70
N SER A 238 -0.58 -7.19 -0.27
CA SER A 238 -0.92 -8.18 -1.28
C SER A 238 0.35 -8.68 -1.98
N SER A 239 0.41 -9.99 -2.24
CA SER A 239 1.56 -10.59 -2.93
C SER A 239 1.59 -10.21 -4.40
N MET A 240 0.40 -9.99 -4.99
CA MET A 240 0.16 -9.66 -6.39
C MET A 240 -1.34 -9.41 -6.62
N SER A 241 -1.72 -8.92 -7.80
CA SER A 241 -3.09 -8.92 -8.30
C SER A 241 -3.35 -10.09 -9.26
N THR A 242 -4.61 -10.51 -9.36
CA THR A 242 -5.07 -11.55 -10.29
C THR A 242 -6.45 -11.21 -10.82
N THR A 243 -6.74 -11.63 -12.06
CA THR A 243 -8.09 -11.52 -12.63
C THR A 243 -8.87 -12.80 -12.34
N VAL A 244 -10.08 -12.62 -11.83
CA VAL A 244 -11.06 -13.70 -11.63
C VAL A 244 -12.21 -13.51 -12.59
N GLU A 245 -12.50 -14.55 -13.36
CA GLU A 245 -13.64 -14.60 -14.25
C GLU A 245 -14.74 -15.45 -13.62
N LEU A 246 -15.95 -14.90 -13.55
CA LEU A 246 -17.14 -15.64 -13.18
C LEU A 246 -18.00 -15.81 -14.42
N SER A 247 -18.55 -17.01 -14.63
CA SER A 247 -19.38 -17.29 -15.79
C SER A 247 -20.52 -18.25 -15.46
N SER A 248 -21.58 -18.16 -16.25
CA SER A 248 -22.74 -19.04 -16.21
C SER A 248 -22.87 -19.83 -17.51
N GLU A 249 -23.54 -20.99 -17.49
CA GLU A 249 -23.82 -21.75 -18.71
C GLU A 249 -24.76 -21.02 -19.69
N ALA A 250 -25.55 -20.06 -19.21
CA ALA A 250 -26.38 -19.20 -20.06
C ALA A 250 -25.56 -18.14 -20.84
N GLY A 251 -24.23 -18.10 -20.64
CA GLY A 251 -23.30 -17.30 -21.42
C GLY A 251 -22.96 -15.94 -20.82
N GLU A 252 -23.56 -15.57 -19.68
CA GLU A 252 -23.11 -14.40 -18.93
C GLU A 252 -21.72 -14.65 -18.33
N TRP A 253 -20.87 -13.64 -18.39
CA TRP A 253 -19.59 -13.65 -17.71
C TRP A 253 -19.20 -12.24 -17.30
N THR A 254 -18.40 -12.16 -16.25
CA THR A 254 -17.79 -10.91 -15.79
C THR A 254 -16.40 -11.20 -15.25
N SER A 255 -15.54 -10.19 -15.23
CA SER A 255 -14.19 -10.30 -14.70
C SER A 255 -13.88 -9.18 -13.73
N VAL A 256 -13.15 -9.52 -12.67
CA VAL A 256 -12.75 -8.57 -11.63
C VAL A 256 -11.30 -8.78 -11.24
N GLU A 257 -10.60 -7.69 -10.96
CA GLU A 257 -9.26 -7.74 -10.38
C GLU A 257 -9.36 -7.89 -8.86
N LEU A 258 -8.61 -8.85 -8.32
CA LEU A 258 -8.51 -9.13 -6.89
C LEU A 258 -7.05 -9.13 -6.45
N GLU A 259 -6.82 -8.70 -5.22
CA GLU A 259 -5.53 -8.85 -4.55
C GLU A 259 -5.38 -10.25 -3.97
N MET A 260 -4.23 -10.88 -4.19
CA MET A 260 -3.92 -12.21 -3.68
C MET A 260 -3.02 -12.15 -2.44
N PHE A 261 -3.45 -12.82 -1.38
CA PHE A 261 -2.76 -13.00 -0.12
C PHE A 261 -2.44 -14.48 0.09
N VAL A 262 -1.16 -14.79 0.25
CA VAL A 262 -0.65 -16.15 0.37
C VAL A 262 -0.09 -16.36 1.76
N THR A 263 -0.60 -17.36 2.48
CA THR A 263 -0.04 -17.74 3.77
C THR A 263 1.32 -18.42 3.60
N PRO A 264 2.32 -18.07 4.42
CA PRO A 264 3.56 -18.84 4.51
C PRO A 264 3.29 -20.31 4.84
N ILE A 265 4.23 -21.17 4.44
CA ILE A 265 4.21 -22.58 4.80
C ILE A 265 4.64 -22.70 6.27
N PHE A 266 3.73 -23.20 7.11
CA PHE A 266 3.99 -23.53 8.51
C PHE A 266 3.94 -25.05 8.67
N ASP A 267 4.95 -25.64 9.33
CA ASP A 267 5.06 -27.09 9.57
C ASP A 267 4.91 -27.96 8.31
N GLY A 268 5.41 -27.45 7.17
CA GLY A 268 5.33 -28.14 5.88
C GLY A 268 3.93 -28.17 5.24
N LYS A 269 2.94 -27.48 5.83
CA LYS A 269 1.58 -27.39 5.32
C LYS A 269 1.36 -26.05 4.64
N LEU A 270 0.76 -26.10 3.45
CA LEU A 270 0.25 -24.90 2.77
C LEU A 270 -1.01 -24.44 3.50
N GLY A 271 -1.11 -23.15 3.84
CA GLY A 271 -2.34 -22.58 4.37
C GLY A 271 -3.29 -22.09 3.26
N PRO A 272 -4.41 -21.45 3.64
CA PRO A 272 -5.36 -20.94 2.68
C PRO A 272 -4.80 -19.77 1.86
N VAL A 273 -5.35 -19.57 0.66
CA VAL A 273 -5.10 -18.40 -0.18
C VAL A 273 -6.36 -17.54 -0.18
N ARG A 274 -6.21 -16.23 0.02
CA ARG A 274 -7.31 -15.27 -0.09
C ARG A 274 -7.12 -14.41 -1.33
N LEU A 275 -8.17 -14.30 -2.14
CA LEU A 275 -8.28 -13.32 -3.22
C LEU A 275 -9.37 -12.33 -2.82
N ALA A 276 -9.09 -11.04 -2.74
CA ALA A 276 -10.11 -10.10 -2.31
C ALA A 276 -9.97 -8.72 -2.95
N ASN A 277 -11.10 -8.05 -3.09
CA ASN A 277 -11.19 -6.59 -3.26
C ASN A 277 -12.21 -6.05 -2.24
N ASN A 278 -12.75 -4.85 -2.49
CA ASN A 278 -13.67 -4.19 -1.56
C ASN A 278 -15.01 -4.91 -1.39
N PHE A 279 -15.47 -5.70 -2.37
CA PHE A 279 -16.82 -6.28 -2.38
C PHE A 279 -16.84 -7.79 -2.66
N LEU A 280 -15.74 -8.38 -3.11
CA LEU A 280 -15.66 -9.81 -3.42
C LEU A 280 -14.44 -10.43 -2.73
N GLU A 281 -14.65 -11.58 -2.10
CA GLU A 281 -13.61 -12.38 -1.47
C GLU A 281 -13.75 -13.85 -1.86
N PHE A 282 -12.62 -14.47 -2.19
CA PHE A 282 -12.44 -15.91 -2.29
C PHE A 282 -11.43 -16.36 -1.25
N LEU A 283 -11.78 -17.38 -0.47
CA LEU A 283 -10.88 -18.07 0.45
C LEU A 283 -10.76 -19.52 0.02
N ILE A 284 -9.57 -19.90 -0.48
CA ILE A 284 -9.29 -21.23 -1.04
C ILE A 284 -8.37 -21.97 -0.07
N ASP A 285 -8.86 -23.04 0.56
CA ASP A 285 -8.11 -23.91 1.46
C ASP A 285 -7.78 -25.23 0.71
N PHE A 286 -6.61 -25.25 0.07
CA PHE A 286 -6.15 -26.42 -0.70
C PHE A 286 -6.08 -27.71 0.15
N PRO A 287 -5.54 -27.70 1.39
CA PRO A 287 -5.56 -28.89 2.25
C PRO A 287 -6.96 -29.44 2.55
N LYS A 288 -7.95 -28.56 2.77
CA LYS A 288 -9.34 -28.99 3.04
C LYS A 288 -10.13 -29.28 1.77
N ALA A 289 -9.57 -28.99 0.59
CA ALA A 289 -10.26 -29.03 -0.70
C ALA A 289 -11.56 -28.19 -0.68
N GLU A 290 -11.54 -27.06 0.02
CA GLU A 290 -12.68 -26.17 0.21
C GLU A 290 -12.38 -24.79 -0.37
N ALA A 291 -13.39 -24.14 -0.96
CA ALA A 291 -13.32 -22.76 -1.39
C ALA A 291 -14.61 -22.04 -0.98
N ASN A 292 -14.46 -20.89 -0.33
CA ASN A 292 -15.57 -20.03 0.06
C ASN A 292 -15.55 -18.75 -0.77
N LEU A 293 -16.71 -18.35 -1.29
CA LEU A 293 -16.93 -17.07 -1.94
C LEU A 293 -17.79 -16.21 -1.03
N THR A 294 -17.39 -14.97 -0.82
CA THR A 294 -18.21 -13.95 -0.15
C THR A 294 -18.37 -12.75 -1.07
N LEU A 295 -19.62 -12.40 -1.38
CA LEU A 295 -19.99 -11.16 -2.05
C LEU A 295 -20.59 -10.22 -0.99
N ASN A 296 -20.00 -9.04 -0.82
CA ASN A 296 -20.50 -8.00 0.04
C ASN A 296 -21.31 -6.98 -0.78
N TYR A 297 -22.63 -7.05 -0.63
CA TYR A 297 -23.62 -6.21 -1.29
C TYR A 297 -24.42 -5.36 -0.29
N ASP A 298 -23.82 -4.98 0.84
CA ASP A 298 -24.44 -4.10 1.83
C ASP A 298 -24.86 -2.75 1.20
N GLY A 299 -26.12 -2.36 1.41
CA GLY A 299 -26.71 -1.14 0.84
C GLY A 299 -26.06 0.15 1.34
N GLU A 300 -25.45 0.15 2.53
CA GLU A 300 -24.77 1.33 3.08
C GLU A 300 -23.39 1.60 2.47
N ARG A 301 -22.91 0.70 1.58
CA ARG A 301 -21.64 0.87 0.89
C ARG A 301 -21.68 2.09 -0.03
N ILE A 302 -20.58 2.83 -0.03
CA ILE A 302 -20.36 3.93 -0.96
C ILE A 302 -19.56 3.41 -2.15
N VAL A 303 -20.23 3.25 -3.29
CA VAL A 303 -19.69 2.65 -4.53
C VAL A 303 -19.71 3.66 -5.66
N ASP A 304 -18.92 3.40 -6.71
CA ASP A 304 -19.10 4.06 -8.01
C ASP A 304 -19.97 3.21 -8.95
N LEU A 305 -20.28 3.72 -10.14
CA LEU A 305 -21.18 3.02 -11.07
C LEU A 305 -20.59 1.70 -11.60
N GLU A 306 -19.27 1.63 -11.79
CA GLU A 306 -18.59 0.43 -12.28
C GLU A 306 -18.64 -0.68 -11.22
N GLU A 307 -18.31 -0.34 -9.97
CA GLU A 307 -18.40 -1.26 -8.82
C GLU A 307 -19.84 -1.72 -8.57
N ALA A 308 -20.82 -0.80 -8.63
CA ALA A 308 -22.21 -1.13 -8.40
C ALA A 308 -22.76 -2.13 -9.44
N VAL A 309 -22.43 -1.92 -10.73
CA VAL A 309 -22.82 -2.85 -11.80
C VAL A 309 -22.07 -4.18 -11.70
N ALA A 310 -20.78 -4.18 -11.33
CA ALA A 310 -20.03 -5.41 -11.10
C ALA A 310 -20.64 -6.26 -9.96
N ILE A 311 -21.09 -5.64 -8.86
CA ILE A 311 -21.80 -6.33 -7.77
C ILE A 311 -23.08 -7.02 -8.29
N ILE A 312 -23.88 -6.31 -9.10
CA ILE A 312 -25.11 -6.88 -9.68
C ILE A 312 -24.80 -8.03 -10.64
N GLU A 313 -23.85 -7.86 -11.56
CA GLU A 313 -23.46 -8.92 -12.50
C GLU A 313 -22.99 -10.18 -11.80
N ILE A 314 -22.13 -10.03 -10.78
CA ILE A 314 -21.66 -11.16 -9.99
C ILE A 314 -22.83 -11.82 -9.28
N GLY A 315 -23.71 -11.06 -8.62
CA GLY A 315 -24.89 -11.64 -7.97
C GLY A 315 -25.79 -12.40 -8.94
N VAL A 316 -26.08 -11.82 -10.11
CA VAL A 316 -26.86 -12.45 -11.19
C VAL A 316 -26.23 -13.76 -11.66
N ILE A 317 -24.91 -13.81 -11.86
CA ILE A 317 -24.19 -15.05 -12.21
C ILE A 317 -24.31 -16.06 -11.07
N LEU A 318 -24.18 -15.62 -9.81
CA LEU A 318 -24.31 -16.47 -8.64
C LEU A 318 -25.74 -17.01 -8.47
N ALA A 319 -26.76 -16.30 -8.93
CA ALA A 319 -28.16 -16.75 -8.95
C ALA A 319 -28.43 -17.86 -9.98
N ARG A 320 -27.52 -18.09 -10.94
CA ARG A 320 -27.68 -19.19 -11.92
C ARG A 320 -27.42 -20.57 -11.29
N PRO A 321 -28.17 -21.61 -11.69
CA PRO A 321 -28.02 -22.95 -11.15
C PRO A 321 -26.66 -23.57 -11.50
N GLN A 322 -26.21 -23.37 -12.74
CA GLN A 322 -24.90 -23.82 -13.23
C GLN A 322 -24.01 -22.61 -13.49
N LYS A 323 -22.90 -22.58 -12.76
CA LYS A 323 -21.95 -21.46 -12.75
C LYS A 323 -20.54 -21.99 -12.47
N SER A 324 -19.55 -21.29 -13.02
CA SER A 324 -18.15 -21.65 -12.85
C SER A 324 -17.28 -20.43 -12.62
N ILE A 325 -16.20 -20.64 -11.88
CA ILE A 325 -15.18 -19.62 -11.63
C ILE A 325 -13.91 -20.06 -12.35
N THR A 326 -13.32 -19.14 -13.09
CA THR A 326 -12.01 -19.34 -13.72
C THR A 326 -11.04 -18.31 -13.15
N LEU A 327 -10.03 -18.81 -12.44
CA LEU A 327 -8.93 -18.01 -11.95
C LEU A 327 -7.84 -17.96 -13.02
N ARG A 328 -7.50 -16.75 -13.50
CA ARG A 328 -6.41 -16.57 -14.48
C ARG A 328 -5.20 -15.96 -13.81
N PHE A 329 -4.10 -16.71 -13.81
CA PHE A 329 -2.85 -16.28 -13.18
C PHE A 329 -1.62 -16.65 -14.02
N LYS A 330 -0.83 -15.64 -14.43
CA LYS A 330 0.43 -15.82 -15.18
C LYS A 330 0.32 -16.79 -16.38
N GLY A 331 -0.77 -16.70 -17.13
CA GLY A 331 -1.03 -17.56 -18.29
C GLY A 331 -1.47 -19.00 -17.95
N LYS A 332 -1.75 -19.30 -16.68
CA LYS A 332 -2.41 -20.52 -16.23
C LYS A 332 -3.86 -20.23 -15.86
N GLU A 333 -4.71 -21.22 -16.07
CA GLU A 333 -6.12 -21.17 -15.73
C GLU A 333 -6.43 -22.28 -14.72
N LEU A 334 -7.17 -21.92 -13.66
CA LEU A 334 -7.75 -22.87 -12.72
C LEU A 334 -9.26 -22.68 -12.76
N LYS A 335 -9.96 -23.68 -13.30
CA LYS A 335 -11.42 -23.73 -13.31
C LYS A 335 -11.92 -24.44 -12.07
N LEU A 336 -12.84 -23.79 -11.35
CA LEU A 336 -13.50 -24.31 -10.17
C LEU A 336 -15.00 -24.43 -10.46
N GLU A 337 -15.56 -25.61 -10.17
CA GLU A 337 -17.00 -25.80 -10.18
C GLU A 337 -17.59 -25.30 -8.87
N MET A 338 -18.71 -24.60 -8.97
CA MET A 338 -19.44 -24.11 -7.79
C MET A 338 -20.53 -25.10 -7.42
N ALA A 339 -20.73 -25.30 -6.12
CA ALA A 339 -21.87 -26.05 -5.63
C ALA A 339 -23.20 -25.39 -6.06
N PRO A 340 -24.29 -26.18 -6.22
CA PRO A 340 -25.62 -25.63 -6.45
C PRO A 340 -26.01 -24.68 -5.32
N GLY A 341 -26.56 -23.53 -5.66
CA GLY A 341 -27.00 -22.52 -4.70
C GLY A 341 -27.59 -21.31 -5.41
N GLU A 342 -28.47 -20.57 -4.73
CA GLU A 342 -29.08 -19.36 -5.25
C GLU A 342 -28.30 -18.16 -4.72
N GLY A 343 -27.57 -17.47 -5.60
CA GLY A 343 -27.00 -16.16 -5.31
C GLY A 343 -28.05 -15.05 -5.28
N PRO A 344 -27.65 -13.83 -4.89
CA PRO A 344 -28.57 -12.68 -4.83
C PRO A 344 -28.96 -12.22 -6.25
N PHE A 345 -30.00 -11.37 -6.34
CA PHE A 345 -30.34 -10.64 -7.57
C PHE A 345 -30.86 -11.47 -8.76
N ALA A 346 -31.44 -12.66 -8.52
CA ALA A 346 -32.12 -13.42 -9.57
C ALA A 346 -33.15 -12.58 -10.37
N HIS A 347 -33.89 -11.71 -9.69
CA HIS A 347 -34.88 -10.82 -10.31
C HIS A 347 -34.26 -9.74 -11.23
N TRP A 348 -32.95 -9.48 -11.14
CA TRP A 348 -32.23 -8.54 -12.00
C TRP A 348 -31.47 -9.20 -13.16
N ILE A 349 -31.63 -10.51 -13.35
CA ILE A 349 -31.14 -11.22 -14.54
C ILE A 349 -31.45 -10.44 -15.85
N PRO A 350 -32.68 -9.93 -16.05
CA PRO A 350 -33.00 -9.15 -17.25
C PRO A 350 -32.26 -7.80 -17.33
N ALA A 351 -31.98 -7.14 -16.20
CA ALA A 351 -31.36 -5.81 -16.21
C ALA A 351 -29.85 -5.81 -16.46
N ALA A 352 -29.13 -6.83 -15.95
CA ALA A 352 -27.66 -6.83 -15.92
C ALA A 352 -26.98 -6.51 -17.28
N PRO A 353 -27.41 -7.08 -18.43
CA PRO A 353 -26.79 -6.76 -19.72
C PRO A 353 -26.88 -5.29 -20.12
N VAL A 354 -28.00 -4.63 -19.79
CA VAL A 354 -28.25 -3.22 -20.13
C VAL A 354 -27.47 -2.31 -19.20
N LEU A 355 -27.41 -2.63 -17.90
CA LEU A 355 -26.59 -1.92 -16.94
C LEU A 355 -25.12 -1.87 -17.40
N ARG A 356 -24.53 -3.02 -17.75
CA ARG A 356 -23.15 -3.09 -18.28
C ARG A 356 -22.96 -2.26 -19.55
N ARG A 357 -23.97 -2.26 -20.42
CA ARG A 357 -23.96 -1.46 -21.65
C ARG A 357 -23.97 0.04 -21.36
N ILE A 358 -24.81 0.50 -20.43
CA ILE A 358 -24.88 1.90 -19.97
C ILE A 358 -23.51 2.33 -19.46
N VAL A 359 -22.89 1.55 -18.56
CA VAL A 359 -21.56 1.87 -18.02
C VAL A 359 -20.53 1.98 -19.13
N SER A 360 -20.51 1.01 -20.05
CA SER A 360 -19.60 1.02 -21.20
C SER A 360 -19.79 2.25 -22.09
N ALA A 361 -21.04 2.69 -22.30
CA ALA A 361 -21.36 3.88 -23.07
C ALA A 361 -20.91 5.16 -22.35
N MET A 362 -21.08 5.24 -21.03
CA MET A 362 -20.63 6.36 -20.21
C MET A 362 -19.10 6.50 -20.23
N VAL A 363 -18.37 5.39 -20.11
CA VAL A 363 -16.91 5.36 -20.22
C VAL A 363 -16.45 5.83 -21.60
N ARG A 364 -17.06 5.34 -22.69
CA ARG A 364 -16.75 5.78 -24.06
C ARG A 364 -17.00 7.28 -24.27
N ALA A 365 -18.03 7.82 -23.64
CA ALA A 365 -18.38 9.24 -23.72
C ALA A 365 -17.50 10.14 -22.82
N GLY A 366 -16.53 9.58 -22.08
CA GLY A 366 -15.68 10.33 -21.15
C GLY A 366 -16.43 10.95 -19.99
N ARG A 367 -17.61 10.40 -19.63
CA ARG A 367 -18.40 10.87 -18.48
C ARG A 367 -17.87 10.26 -17.20
N GLN A 368 -17.97 11.00 -16.08
CA GLN A 368 -17.50 10.51 -14.79
C GLN A 368 -18.40 9.37 -14.28
N THR A 369 -17.93 8.14 -14.42
CA THR A 369 -18.47 6.96 -13.72
C THR A 369 -18.02 6.89 -12.26
N ALA A 370 -16.97 7.63 -11.90
CA ALA A 370 -16.37 7.68 -10.56
C ALA A 370 -17.18 8.46 -9.51
N ARG A 371 -18.38 8.98 -9.85
CA ARG A 371 -19.25 9.60 -8.87
C ARG A 371 -19.69 8.54 -7.87
N ARG A 372 -19.50 8.82 -6.57
CA ARG A 372 -19.80 7.88 -5.50
C ARG A 372 -21.21 8.11 -4.93
N PHE A 373 -21.93 7.02 -4.66
CA PHE A 373 -23.29 7.02 -4.11
C PHE A 373 -23.50 5.79 -3.22
N LYS A 374 -24.58 5.76 -2.43
CA LYS A 374 -24.92 4.57 -1.65
C LYS A 374 -25.41 3.46 -2.56
N PHE A 375 -24.98 2.23 -2.33
CA PHE A 375 -25.42 1.08 -3.11
C PHE A 375 -26.94 0.89 -3.02
N ALA A 376 -27.55 1.18 -1.87
CA ALA A 376 -29.01 1.17 -1.69
C ALA A 376 -29.74 2.10 -2.67
N ASP A 377 -29.24 3.33 -2.89
CA ASP A 377 -29.86 4.27 -3.84
C ASP A 377 -29.84 3.72 -5.27
N PHE A 378 -28.81 2.94 -5.61
CA PHE A 378 -28.71 2.28 -6.91
C PHE A 378 -29.62 1.05 -7.02
N VAL A 379 -29.70 0.25 -5.96
CA VAL A 379 -30.67 -0.85 -5.86
C VAL A 379 -32.09 -0.33 -6.11
N ASP A 380 -32.51 0.71 -5.39
CA ASP A 380 -33.83 1.33 -5.53
C ASP A 380 -34.05 1.85 -6.96
N TRP A 381 -33.01 2.44 -7.57
CA TRP A 381 -33.05 2.90 -8.96
C TRP A 381 -33.21 1.74 -9.94
N VAL A 382 -32.49 0.62 -9.76
CA VAL A 382 -32.62 -0.56 -10.64
C VAL A 382 -34.02 -1.16 -10.51
N ASP A 383 -34.54 -1.29 -9.29
CA ASP A 383 -35.88 -1.80 -9.05
C ASP A 383 -36.97 -0.92 -9.68
N THR A 384 -36.81 0.41 -9.61
CA THR A 384 -37.74 1.35 -10.24
C THR A 384 -37.76 1.24 -11.77
N HIS A 385 -36.64 0.82 -12.38
CA HIS A 385 -36.48 0.79 -13.83
C HIS A 385 -36.36 -0.63 -14.42
N ILE A 386 -36.63 -1.67 -13.63
CA ILE A 386 -36.36 -3.06 -14.01
C ILE A 386 -37.10 -3.49 -15.28
N GLU A 387 -38.36 -3.07 -15.44
CA GLU A 387 -39.17 -3.37 -16.62
C GLU A 387 -38.59 -2.72 -17.88
N PHE A 388 -38.17 -1.46 -17.77
CA PHE A 388 -37.52 -0.73 -18.85
C PHE A 388 -36.18 -1.37 -19.25
N LEU A 389 -35.35 -1.68 -18.25
CA LEU A 389 -34.07 -2.35 -18.46
C LEU A 389 -34.26 -3.73 -19.12
N ALA A 390 -35.32 -4.46 -18.76
CA ALA A 390 -35.60 -5.76 -19.35
C ALA A 390 -36.02 -5.69 -20.83
N VAL A 391 -36.81 -4.69 -21.24
CA VAL A 391 -37.20 -4.50 -22.65
C VAL A 391 -35.97 -4.37 -23.55
N ALA A 392 -34.90 -3.76 -23.04
CA ALA A 392 -33.67 -3.53 -23.79
C ALA A 392 -32.75 -4.77 -23.89
N SER A 393 -33.05 -5.88 -23.19
CA SER A 393 -32.20 -7.09 -23.16
C SER A 393 -32.93 -8.41 -23.42
N THR A 394 -34.21 -8.50 -23.06
CA THR A 394 -34.89 -9.78 -22.86
C THR A 394 -35.94 -9.99 -23.96
N PRO A 395 -35.92 -11.12 -24.68
CA PRO A 395 -36.99 -11.48 -25.59
C PRO A 395 -38.25 -11.92 -24.84
N GLY A 396 -39.42 -11.79 -25.47
CA GLY A 396 -40.70 -12.27 -24.94
C GLY A 396 -41.38 -11.33 -23.95
N VAL A 397 -40.92 -10.07 -23.86
CA VAL A 397 -41.54 -9.05 -23.02
C VAL A 397 -42.89 -8.64 -23.61
N ASN A 398 -43.91 -8.57 -22.76
CA ASN A 398 -45.24 -8.08 -23.16
C ASN A 398 -45.26 -6.57 -23.03
N ILE A 399 -45.61 -5.89 -24.12
CA ILE A 399 -45.76 -4.45 -24.17
C ILE A 399 -47.22 -4.13 -24.46
N ILE A 400 -47.85 -3.37 -23.57
CA ILE A 400 -49.28 -3.05 -23.64
C ILE A 400 -49.45 -1.57 -23.99
N PHE A 401 -50.22 -1.31 -25.05
CA PHE A 401 -50.62 0.02 -25.47
C PHE A 401 -52.14 0.19 -25.27
N ASN A 402 -52.58 1.19 -24.49
CA ASN A 402 -54.01 1.48 -24.33
C ASN A 402 -54.61 2.26 -25.51
N HIS A 403 -53.75 2.86 -26.35
CA HIS A 403 -54.13 3.65 -27.50
C HIS A 403 -53.27 3.27 -28.70
N TRP A 404 -53.82 2.45 -29.60
CA TRP A 404 -53.18 2.06 -30.85
C TRP A 404 -54.10 2.41 -32.04
N PRO A 405 -53.63 3.13 -33.07
CA PRO A 405 -54.47 3.50 -34.21
C PRO A 405 -55.08 2.27 -34.89
N ASP A 406 -56.41 2.28 -35.09
CA ASP A 406 -57.16 1.17 -35.72
C ASP A 406 -56.68 0.86 -37.14
N GLU A 407 -56.08 1.84 -37.81
CA GLU A 407 -55.60 1.73 -39.18
C GLU A 407 -54.26 0.97 -39.30
N ILE A 408 -53.54 0.76 -38.19
CA ILE A 408 -52.22 0.12 -38.20
C ILE A 408 -52.34 -1.35 -37.81
N GLN A 409 -52.19 -2.24 -38.80
CA GLN A 409 -52.07 -3.68 -38.58
C GLN A 409 -50.61 -4.08 -38.39
N LEU A 410 -50.30 -4.68 -37.22
CA LEU A 410 -48.98 -5.21 -36.92
C LEU A 410 -48.89 -6.69 -37.30
N THR A 411 -47.83 -7.04 -38.00
CA THR A 411 -47.50 -8.41 -38.41
C THR A 411 -46.21 -8.87 -37.73
N SER A 412 -45.94 -10.18 -37.76
CA SER A 412 -44.70 -10.76 -37.22
C SER A 412 -43.44 -10.42 -38.02
N ASP A 413 -43.58 -9.78 -39.18
CA ASP A 413 -42.46 -9.30 -40.00
C ASP A 413 -42.05 -7.85 -39.66
N ASP A 414 -42.84 -7.18 -38.81
CA ASP A 414 -42.61 -5.80 -38.40
C ASP A 414 -41.70 -5.72 -37.16
N ALA A 415 -41.09 -4.55 -36.95
CA ALA A 415 -40.40 -4.25 -35.70
C ALA A 415 -40.81 -2.88 -35.14
N LEU A 416 -40.79 -2.76 -33.83
CA LEU A 416 -40.94 -1.50 -33.13
C LEU A 416 -39.58 -0.79 -33.01
N LEU A 417 -39.52 0.49 -33.32
CA LEU A 417 -38.42 1.38 -32.97
C LEU A 417 -38.87 2.27 -31.83
N THR A 418 -38.13 2.27 -30.72
CA THR A 418 -38.46 3.10 -29.57
C THR A 418 -37.22 3.72 -28.95
N PRO A 419 -37.23 5.04 -28.67
CA PRO A 419 -36.17 5.66 -27.90
C PRO A 419 -36.31 5.26 -26.42
N PHE A 420 -35.23 4.76 -25.87
CA PHE A 420 -35.04 4.40 -24.47
C PHE A 420 -34.11 5.43 -23.82
N SER A 421 -34.63 6.21 -22.88
CA SER A 421 -33.86 7.21 -22.15
C SER A 421 -33.92 6.95 -20.66
N LEU A 422 -32.76 6.92 -20.00
CA LEU A 422 -32.65 6.78 -18.55
C LEU A 422 -31.70 7.82 -17.98
N GLU A 423 -32.13 8.46 -16.90
CA GLU A 423 -31.27 9.29 -16.08
C GLU A 423 -30.43 8.41 -15.15
N CYS A 424 -29.11 8.46 -15.34
CA CYS A 424 -28.13 7.67 -14.59
C CYS A 424 -27.12 8.63 -13.94
N PHE A 425 -27.27 8.87 -12.64
CA PHE A 425 -26.27 9.50 -11.77
C PHE A 425 -25.65 10.83 -12.24
N GLY A 426 -26.41 11.65 -12.98
CA GLY A 426 -25.93 12.95 -13.50
C GLY A 426 -25.69 12.99 -15.00
N SER A 427 -26.03 11.93 -15.73
CA SER A 427 -26.07 11.89 -17.18
C SER A 427 -27.37 11.25 -17.66
N CYS A 428 -27.74 11.50 -18.91
CA CYS A 428 -28.83 10.80 -19.58
C CYS A 428 -28.23 9.83 -20.59
N TYR A 429 -28.55 8.54 -20.44
CA TYR A 429 -28.27 7.52 -21.45
C TYR A 429 -29.50 7.40 -22.35
N THR A 430 -29.30 7.52 -23.65
CA THR A 430 -30.36 7.35 -24.64
C THR A 430 -29.94 6.35 -25.70
N ALA A 431 -30.80 5.36 -25.98
CA ALA A 431 -30.61 4.36 -27.01
C ALA A 431 -31.85 4.26 -27.88
N LEU A 432 -31.67 3.98 -29.18
CA LEU A 432 -32.77 3.55 -30.04
C LEU A 432 -32.81 2.03 -30.05
N ILE A 433 -33.91 1.47 -29.56
CA ILE A 433 -34.15 0.03 -29.50
C ILE A 433 -35.03 -0.37 -30.68
N GLU A 434 -34.57 -1.35 -31.44
CA GLU A 434 -35.35 -2.13 -32.39
C GLU A 434 -35.82 -3.41 -31.71
N LEU A 435 -37.14 -3.61 -31.67
CA LEU A 435 -37.79 -4.76 -31.09
C LEU A 435 -38.63 -5.47 -32.16
N PRO A 436 -38.17 -6.60 -32.71
CA PRO A 436 -38.96 -7.42 -33.63
C PRO A 436 -40.29 -7.83 -32.98
N ILE A 437 -41.39 -7.85 -33.73
CA ILE A 437 -42.69 -8.29 -33.20
C ILE A 437 -42.82 -9.79 -33.42
N VAL A 438 -42.96 -10.56 -32.35
CA VAL A 438 -43.19 -12.03 -32.44
C VAL A 438 -44.66 -12.31 -32.63
N SER A 439 -45.51 -11.66 -31.84
CA SER A 439 -46.95 -11.76 -31.96
C SER A 439 -47.61 -10.49 -31.43
N SER A 440 -48.84 -10.25 -31.87
CA SER A 440 -49.69 -9.17 -31.42
C SER A 440 -51.09 -9.70 -31.15
N SER A 441 -51.73 -9.19 -30.10
CA SER A 441 -53.13 -9.46 -29.81
C SER A 441 -53.85 -8.16 -29.48
N ARG A 442 -55.11 -8.05 -29.89
CA ARG A 442 -55.93 -6.86 -29.69
C ARG A 442 -57.18 -7.21 -28.90
N SER A 443 -57.40 -6.50 -27.80
CA SER A 443 -58.59 -6.57 -26.96
C SER A 443 -58.98 -5.14 -26.61
N GLU A 444 -59.95 -4.56 -27.32
CA GLU A 444 -60.32 -3.15 -27.14
C GLU A 444 -60.51 -2.79 -25.65
N PRO A 445 -59.83 -1.75 -25.13
CA PRO A 445 -59.02 -0.74 -25.84
C PRO A 445 -57.52 -1.08 -26.04
N GLU A 446 -57.03 -2.22 -25.56
CA GLU A 446 -55.61 -2.56 -25.45
C GLU A 446 -55.06 -3.35 -26.66
N VAL A 447 -53.83 -3.02 -27.05
CA VAL A 447 -52.98 -3.85 -27.94
C VAL A 447 -51.81 -4.37 -27.13
N THR A 448 -51.65 -5.69 -27.10
CA THR A 448 -50.51 -6.37 -26.47
C THR A 448 -49.56 -6.89 -27.55
N LEU A 449 -48.29 -6.56 -27.43
CA LEU A 449 -47.21 -7.05 -28.31
C LEU A 449 -46.26 -7.93 -27.52
N ILE A 450 -45.87 -9.05 -28.11
CA ILE A 450 -44.78 -9.88 -27.62
C ILE A 450 -43.53 -9.51 -28.42
N GLY A 451 -42.57 -8.88 -27.74
CA GLY A 451 -41.29 -8.50 -28.32
C GLY A 451 -40.38 -9.69 -28.58
N GLY A 452 -39.63 -9.64 -29.67
CA GLY A 452 -38.55 -10.56 -30.00
C GLY A 452 -37.27 -10.17 -29.29
N ARG A 453 -36.13 -10.63 -29.81
CA ARG A 453 -34.82 -10.26 -29.24
C ARG A 453 -34.53 -8.78 -29.54
N PRO A 454 -34.39 -7.92 -28.53
CA PRO A 454 -34.12 -6.51 -28.75
C PRO A 454 -32.75 -6.29 -29.38
N HIS A 455 -32.66 -5.30 -30.25
CA HIS A 455 -31.45 -4.85 -30.90
C HIS A 455 -31.27 -3.35 -30.69
N ILE A 456 -30.16 -2.92 -30.10
CA ILE A 456 -29.88 -1.49 -29.95
C ILE A 456 -29.19 -0.99 -31.22
N VAL A 457 -29.90 -0.16 -31.98
CA VAL A 457 -29.47 0.42 -33.26
C VAL A 457 -28.31 1.41 -33.04
N SER A 458 -28.47 2.29 -32.06
CA SER A 458 -27.51 3.33 -31.71
C SER A 458 -27.75 3.79 -30.29
N GLU A 459 -26.75 4.40 -29.67
CA GLU A 459 -26.82 4.95 -28.32
C GLU A 459 -25.96 6.20 -28.15
N VAL A 460 -26.31 7.04 -27.18
CA VAL A 460 -25.59 8.27 -26.83
C VAL A 460 -25.69 8.52 -25.33
N VAL A 461 -24.68 9.18 -24.77
CA VAL A 461 -24.71 9.69 -23.39
C VAL A 461 -24.55 11.21 -23.43
N ARG A 462 -25.54 11.92 -22.89
CA ARG A 462 -25.53 13.38 -22.81
C ARG A 462 -25.67 13.86 -21.36
N ALA A 463 -25.49 15.17 -21.15
CA ALA A 463 -25.81 15.79 -19.86
C ALA A 463 -27.31 15.65 -19.54
N LEU A 464 -27.68 15.73 -18.26
CA LEU A 464 -29.09 15.78 -17.87
C LEU A 464 -29.81 16.92 -18.61
N ASN A 465 -31.05 16.66 -19.03
CA ASN A 465 -31.91 17.59 -19.78
C ASN A 465 -31.36 18.04 -21.16
N ALA A 466 -30.26 17.45 -21.64
CA ALA A 466 -29.84 17.71 -23.00
C ALA A 466 -30.89 17.14 -23.96
N ASP A 467 -31.27 17.93 -24.97
CA ASP A 467 -32.12 17.44 -26.05
C ASP A 467 -31.44 16.25 -26.73
N THR A 468 -32.21 15.24 -27.12
CA THR A 468 -31.77 14.03 -27.81
C THR A 468 -32.54 13.81 -29.11
N SER A 469 -33.41 14.74 -29.51
CA SER A 469 -34.23 14.64 -30.72
C SER A 469 -33.40 14.40 -31.98
N ASP A 470 -32.33 15.18 -32.15
CA ASP A 470 -31.35 15.07 -33.24
C ASP A 470 -30.72 13.67 -33.32
N PHE A 471 -30.40 13.07 -32.18
CA PHE A 471 -29.86 11.72 -32.10
C PHE A 471 -30.92 10.69 -32.53
N VAL A 472 -32.15 10.82 -32.03
CA VAL A 472 -33.24 9.88 -32.33
C VAL A 472 -33.56 9.90 -33.82
N GLU A 473 -33.70 11.08 -34.42
CA GLU A 473 -33.92 11.25 -35.87
C GLU A 473 -32.81 10.56 -36.68
N SER A 474 -31.55 10.84 -36.37
CA SER A 474 -30.41 10.23 -37.06
C SER A 474 -30.34 8.71 -36.89
N ALA A 475 -30.69 8.19 -35.71
CA ALA A 475 -30.72 6.76 -35.44
C ALA A 475 -31.86 6.04 -36.19
N VAL A 476 -33.03 6.67 -36.29
CA VAL A 476 -34.17 6.16 -37.06
C VAL A 476 -33.85 6.12 -38.56
N GLU A 477 -33.26 7.19 -39.11
CA GLU A 477 -32.80 7.21 -40.50
C GLU A 477 -31.82 6.08 -40.81
N ARG A 478 -30.88 5.83 -39.88
CA ARG A 478 -29.91 4.73 -40.00
C ARG A 478 -30.60 3.38 -40.00
N SER A 479 -31.51 3.13 -39.04
CA SER A 479 -32.28 1.89 -39.00
C SER A 479 -33.07 1.65 -40.29
N ASN A 480 -33.74 2.68 -40.80
CA ASN A 480 -34.52 2.58 -42.03
C ASN A 480 -33.64 2.26 -43.25
N LYS A 481 -32.44 2.84 -43.31
CA LYS A 481 -31.47 2.55 -44.36
C LYS A 481 -30.96 1.11 -44.31
N ASP A 482 -30.68 0.60 -43.10
CA ASP A 482 -30.14 -0.74 -42.91
C ASP A 482 -31.19 -1.84 -43.20
N ARG A 483 -32.47 -1.59 -42.92
CA ARG A 483 -33.57 -2.54 -43.19
C ARG A 483 -34.01 -2.60 -44.65
N GLY A 484 -33.87 -1.50 -45.39
CA GLY A 484 -34.41 -1.36 -46.74
C GLY A 484 -35.95 -1.43 -46.78
N SER A 485 -36.54 -1.38 -47.97
CA SER A 485 -38.02 -1.27 -48.16
C SER A 485 -38.84 -2.53 -47.81
N LYS A 486 -38.23 -3.58 -47.27
CA LYS A 486 -38.85 -4.91 -47.10
C LYS A 486 -39.25 -5.26 -45.67
N ARG A 487 -38.93 -4.44 -44.66
CA ARG A 487 -39.26 -4.67 -43.25
C ARG A 487 -39.72 -3.38 -42.59
N PRO A 488 -41.04 -3.11 -42.50
CA PRO A 488 -41.56 -1.90 -41.88
C PRO A 488 -41.11 -1.78 -40.42
N ALA A 489 -40.85 -0.54 -40.00
CA ALA A 489 -40.53 -0.20 -38.62
C ALA A 489 -41.58 0.78 -38.11
N PHE A 490 -42.25 0.45 -37.01
CA PHE A 490 -43.17 1.39 -36.37
C PHE A 490 -42.42 2.16 -35.31
N PHE A 491 -42.42 3.49 -35.42
CA PHE A 491 -41.84 4.34 -34.39
C PHE A 491 -42.85 4.53 -33.27
N ALA A 492 -42.55 4.00 -32.08
CA ALA A 492 -43.25 4.38 -30.87
C ALA A 492 -42.51 5.56 -30.24
N GLU A 493 -43.24 6.65 -29.97
CA GLU A 493 -42.74 7.69 -29.06
C GLU A 493 -42.31 7.04 -27.73
N GLY A 494 -41.33 7.66 -27.06
CA GLY A 494 -40.60 7.06 -25.95
C GLY A 494 -41.49 6.48 -24.85
N PHE A 495 -40.88 5.64 -24.01
CA PHE A 495 -41.51 4.88 -22.92
C PHE A 495 -42.46 5.66 -21.99
N SER A 496 -42.40 7.00 -21.95
CA SER A 496 -43.35 7.85 -21.24
C SER A 496 -44.79 7.72 -21.72
N ASN A 497 -45.02 7.14 -22.91
CA ASN A 497 -46.34 6.91 -23.49
C ASN A 497 -46.79 5.44 -23.41
N TRP A 498 -46.06 4.58 -22.69
CA TRP A 498 -46.40 3.16 -22.53
C TRP A 498 -47.08 2.95 -21.19
N ASP A 499 -48.27 2.36 -21.18
CA ASP A 499 -49.07 2.25 -19.96
C ASP A 499 -48.58 1.13 -19.03
N LYS A 500 -48.15 -0.02 -19.60
CA LYS A 500 -47.60 -1.16 -18.85
C LYS A 500 -46.60 -1.96 -19.69
N VAL A 501 -45.48 -2.32 -19.06
CA VAL A 501 -44.52 -3.31 -19.57
C VAL A 501 -44.53 -4.49 -18.61
N MET A 502 -45.00 -5.65 -19.05
CA MET A 502 -45.08 -6.83 -18.19
C MET A 502 -44.03 -7.85 -18.61
N LEU A 503 -43.17 -8.22 -17.68
CA LEU A 503 -42.34 -9.41 -17.83
C LEU A 503 -43.26 -10.64 -17.89
N SER A 504 -43.18 -11.41 -18.97
CA SER A 504 -43.69 -12.79 -18.95
C SER A 504 -42.83 -13.57 -17.97
N ILE A 505 -43.25 -13.66 -16.71
CA ILE A 505 -42.58 -14.51 -15.73
C ILE A 505 -42.86 -15.95 -16.17
N SER A 506 -41.84 -16.61 -16.75
CA SER A 506 -41.81 -18.05 -16.97
C SER A 506 -41.12 -18.76 -15.82
#